data_AF-A0A3S5BQG4-F1
#
_entry.id   AF-A0A3S5BQG4-F1
#
_cell.length_a   1.000
_cell.length_b   1.000
_cell.length_c   1.000
_cell.angle_alpha   90.00
_cell.angle_beta   90.00
_cell.angle_gamma   90.00
#
_symmetry.space_group_name_H-M   'P 1'
#
loop_
_entity.id
_entity.type
_entity.pdbx_description
1 polymer ?
#
loop_
_entity_poly.entity_id
_entity_poly.type
_entity_poly.pdbx_seq_one_letter_code
_entity_poly.pdbx_strand_id
1 'polypeptide(L)'
;MIFSPFIFLLQIGIVGRTGAGKSSLTLALFRLIEPAKGTIFIDGIDITTLGLHYLRKRLAIIPQDPVLFSGTLRFNLDPYNLHSDDQLWRALESAHLKNFVMMQPNKLDFICAENGENLRL
;
A
#
# COMPACT_ATOMS: atom_id res chain seq x y z
N MET A 1 -13.64 9.66 -28.03
CA MET A 1 -13.89 10.11 -26.64
C MET A 1 -12.56 10.58 -26.09
N ILE A 2 -12.37 11.89 -25.96
CA ILE A 2 -11.08 12.51 -25.65
C ILE A 2 -10.79 12.29 -24.16
N PHE A 3 -9.79 11.45 -23.84
CA PHE A 3 -9.30 11.31 -22.47
C PHE A 3 -8.62 12.62 -22.06
N SER A 4 -9.27 13.39 -21.17
CA SER A 4 -8.70 14.62 -20.64
C SER A 4 -7.57 14.28 -19.65
N PRO A 5 -6.37 14.89 -19.77
CA PRO A 5 -5.24 14.66 -18.87
C PRO A 5 -5.53 15.07 -17.41
N PHE A 6 -6.66 15.73 -17.13
CA PHE A 6 -7.07 16.16 -15.79
C PHE A 6 -7.39 15.01 -14.82
N ILE A 7 -7.76 13.81 -15.30
CA ILE A 7 -8.18 12.72 -14.40
C ILE A 7 -6.99 12.09 -13.65
N PHE A 8 -5.78 12.10 -14.22
CA PHE A 8 -4.60 11.47 -13.60
C PHE A 8 -4.10 12.16 -12.32
N LEU A 9 -4.54 13.39 -12.05
CA LEU A 9 -4.23 14.13 -10.81
C LEU A 9 -5.42 14.19 -9.84
N LEU A 10 -6.52 13.48 -10.15
CA LEU A 10 -7.74 13.58 -9.37
C LEU A 10 -7.65 12.73 -8.10
N GLN A 11 -7.69 13.39 -6.95
CA GLN A 11 -7.95 12.72 -5.67
C GLN A 11 -9.46 12.54 -5.51
N ILE A 12 -9.91 11.29 -5.43
CA ILE A 12 -11.32 10.94 -5.26
C ILE A 12 -11.55 10.42 -3.85
N GLY A 13 -12.46 11.08 -3.11
CA GLY A 13 -12.96 10.59 -1.82
C GLY A 13 -14.26 9.80 -1.99
N ILE A 14 -14.39 8.67 -1.30
CA ILE A 14 -15.61 7.83 -1.31
C ILE A 14 -16.26 7.87 0.08
N VAL A 15 -17.48 8.38 0.16
CA VAL A 15 -18.25 8.54 1.41
C VAL A 15 -19.52 7.69 1.42
N GLY A 16 -19.93 7.24 2.60
CA GLY A 16 -21.15 6.44 2.78
C GLY A 16 -21.24 5.87 4.19
N ARG A 17 -22.44 5.46 4.63
CA ARG A 17 -22.66 4.86 5.96
C ARG A 17 -21.82 3.58 6.17
N THR A 18 -21.64 3.16 7.41
CA THR A 18 -21.08 1.84 7.74
C THR A 18 -21.89 0.75 7.04
N GLY A 19 -21.22 -0.25 6.46
CA GLY A 19 -21.88 -1.29 5.66
C GLY A 19 -22.22 -0.91 4.21
N ALA A 20 -21.95 0.32 3.76
CA ALA A 20 -22.21 0.74 2.38
C ALA A 20 -21.27 0.12 1.31
N GLY A 21 -20.40 -0.82 1.69
CA GLY A 21 -19.52 -1.52 0.74
C GLY A 21 -18.22 -0.80 0.37
N LYS A 22 -17.83 0.27 1.07
CA LYS A 22 -16.56 1.01 0.80
C LYS A 22 -15.34 0.10 0.86
N SER A 23 -15.20 -0.69 1.93
CA SER A 23 -14.10 -1.67 2.06
C SER A 23 -14.21 -2.77 1.01
N SER A 24 -15.43 -3.26 0.73
CA SER A 24 -15.69 -4.25 -0.31
C SER A 24 -15.27 -3.78 -1.69
N LEU A 25 -15.46 -2.49 -2.01
CA LEU A 25 -14.99 -1.89 -3.27
C LEU A 25 -13.46 -1.97 -3.37
N THR A 26 -12.73 -1.61 -2.32
CA THR A 26 -11.27 -1.72 -2.31
C THR A 26 -10.82 -3.17 -2.46
N LEU A 27 -11.49 -4.13 -1.80
CA LEU A 27 -11.20 -5.56 -1.95
C LEU A 27 -11.43 -6.05 -3.38
N ALA A 28 -12.48 -5.57 -4.06
CA ALA A 28 -12.76 -5.90 -5.46
C ALA A 28 -11.71 -5.29 -6.42
N LEU A 29 -11.28 -4.05 -6.19
CA LEU A 29 -10.22 -3.40 -6.99
C LEU A 29 -8.89 -4.16 -6.93
N PHE A 30 -8.54 -4.69 -5.75
CA PHE A 30 -7.35 -5.54 -5.57
C PHE A 30 -7.57 -7.01 -5.97
N ARG A 31 -8.79 -7.34 -6.44
CA ARG A 31 -9.25 -8.71 -6.70
C ARG A 31 -8.91 -9.67 -5.54
N LEU A 32 -9.08 -9.19 -4.31
CA LEU A 32 -9.09 -10.05 -3.11
C LEU A 32 -10.44 -10.79 -3.01
N ILE A 33 -11.48 -10.19 -3.56
CA ILE A 33 -12.78 -10.79 -3.84
C ILE A 33 -13.05 -10.55 -5.32
N GLU A 34 -13.44 -11.59 -6.07
CA GLU A 34 -13.79 -11.42 -7.49
C GLU A 34 -15.13 -10.71 -7.65
N PRO A 35 -15.32 -9.87 -8.68
CA PRO A 35 -16.59 -9.23 -8.96
C PRO A 35 -17.69 -10.27 -9.19
N ALA A 36 -18.77 -10.20 -8.40
CA ALA A 36 -19.90 -11.11 -8.58
C ALA A 36 -20.63 -10.88 -9.92
N LYS A 37 -20.67 -9.63 -10.38
CA LYS A 37 -21.23 -9.17 -11.67
C LYS A 37 -20.51 -7.89 -12.11
N GLY A 38 -20.58 -7.60 -13.41
CA GLY A 38 -19.93 -6.42 -14.00
C GLY A 38 -18.43 -6.62 -14.19
N THR A 39 -17.74 -5.54 -14.55
CA THR A 39 -16.34 -5.57 -14.95
C THR A 39 -15.66 -4.29 -14.47
N ILE A 40 -14.41 -4.40 -14.03
CA ILE A 40 -13.59 -3.27 -13.59
C ILE A 40 -12.50 -3.06 -14.64
N PHE A 41 -12.38 -1.84 -15.14
CA PHE A 41 -11.35 -1.46 -16.08
C PHE A 41 -10.35 -0.51 -15.42
N ILE A 42 -9.05 -0.78 -15.59
CA ILE A 42 -7.98 0.17 -15.28
C ILE A 42 -7.26 0.46 -16.58
N ASP A 43 -7.19 1.75 -16.95
CA ASP A 43 -6.63 2.22 -18.23
C ASP A 43 -7.23 1.52 -19.46
N GLY A 44 -8.53 1.20 -19.40
CA GLY A 44 -9.25 0.51 -20.47
C GLY A 44 -9.02 -1.01 -20.55
N ILE A 45 -8.24 -1.58 -19.63
CA ILE A 45 -7.96 -3.01 -19.56
C ILE A 45 -8.85 -3.64 -18.49
N ASP A 46 -9.56 -4.71 -18.85
CA ASP A 46 -10.30 -5.54 -17.88
C ASP A 46 -9.31 -6.21 -16.93
N ILE A 47 -9.38 -5.86 -15.64
CA ILE A 47 -8.42 -6.35 -14.66
C ILE A 47 -8.58 -7.85 -14.38
N THR A 48 -9.70 -8.46 -14.76
CA THR A 48 -9.94 -9.91 -14.60
C THR A 48 -9.08 -10.74 -15.55
N THR A 49 -8.64 -10.18 -16.67
CA THR A 49 -7.77 -10.84 -17.65
C THR A 49 -6.29 -10.79 -17.26
N LEU A 50 -5.93 -10.04 -16.22
CA LEU A 50 -4.56 -9.88 -15.75
C LEU A 50 -4.23 -10.92 -14.66
N GLY A 51 -2.96 -11.33 -14.60
CA GLY A 51 -2.44 -12.10 -13.48
C GLY A 51 -2.41 -11.25 -12.19
N LEU A 52 -2.84 -11.84 -11.07
CA LEU A 52 -2.97 -11.12 -9.79
C LEU A 52 -1.66 -10.48 -9.32
N HIS A 53 -0.51 -11.14 -9.51
CA HIS A 53 0.79 -10.59 -9.15
C HIS A 53 1.11 -9.31 -9.93
N TYR A 54 0.83 -9.30 -11.24
CA TYR A 54 1.06 -8.14 -12.10
C TYR A 54 0.15 -6.97 -11.72
N LEU A 55 -1.13 -7.24 -11.48
CA LEU A 55 -2.11 -6.23 -11.06
C LEU A 55 -1.72 -5.61 -9.71
N ARG A 56 -1.50 -6.45 -8.69
CA ARG A 56 -1.27 -6.00 -7.31
C ARG A 56 0.08 -5.30 -7.12
N LYS A 57 1.08 -5.57 -7.97
CA LYS A 57 2.36 -4.84 -7.95
C LYS A 57 2.23 -3.37 -8.39
N ARG A 58 1.13 -3.01 -9.07
CA ARG A 58 0.88 -1.66 -9.59
C ARG A 58 -0.16 -0.87 -8.78
N LEU A 59 -0.70 -1.46 -7.72
CA LEU A 59 -1.67 -0.85 -6.82
C LEU A 59 -1.13 -0.84 -5.39
N ALA A 60 -1.37 0.23 -4.65
CA ALA A 60 -1.00 0.34 -3.24
C ALA A 60 -2.25 0.54 -2.37
N ILE A 61 -2.29 -0.11 -1.22
CA ILE A 61 -3.37 0.01 -0.23
C ILE A 61 -2.74 0.19 1.14
N ILE A 62 -3.32 1.08 1.94
CA ILE A 62 -3.04 1.18 3.37
C ILE A 62 -4.20 0.44 4.07
N PRO A 63 -3.94 -0.67 4.79
CA PRO A 63 -4.99 -1.39 5.50
C PRO A 63 -5.58 -0.54 6.62
N GLN A 64 -6.81 -0.88 7.04
CA GLN A 64 -7.47 -0.19 8.16
C GLN A 64 -6.70 -0.36 9.48
N ASP A 65 -6.23 -1.58 9.74
CA ASP A 65 -5.35 -1.91 10.85
C ASP A 65 -3.91 -2.09 10.32
N PRO A 66 -2.92 -1.33 10.82
CA PRO A 66 -1.54 -1.49 10.40
C PRO A 66 -0.99 -2.84 10.88
N VAL A 67 -0.29 -3.55 10.00
CA VAL A 67 0.35 -4.83 10.32
C VAL A 67 1.84 -4.71 10.03
N LEU A 68 2.65 -5.13 10.99
CA LEU A 68 4.10 -5.24 10.88
C LEU A 68 4.51 -6.67 11.21
N PHE A 69 5.39 -7.22 10.40
CA PHE A 69 5.96 -8.54 10.61
C PHE A 69 7.15 -8.45 11.55
N SER A 70 7.35 -9.49 12.36
CA SER A 70 8.58 -9.63 13.14
C SER A 70 9.79 -9.71 12.20
N GLY A 71 10.81 -8.91 12.47
CA GLY A 71 12.00 -8.81 11.62
C GLY A 71 12.60 -7.41 11.60
N THR A 72 13.53 -7.14 10.68
CA THR A 72 14.09 -5.79 10.56
C THR A 72 13.07 -4.80 10.00
N LEU A 73 13.23 -3.53 10.33
CA LEU A 73 12.47 -2.46 9.68
C LEU A 73 12.69 -2.49 8.16
N ARG A 74 13.93 -2.75 7.70
CA ARG A 74 14.27 -2.95 6.30
C ARG A 74 13.39 -4.03 5.65
N PHE A 75 13.24 -5.18 6.29
CA PHE A 75 12.41 -6.27 5.76
C PHE A 75 10.93 -5.86 5.63
N ASN A 76 10.41 -5.10 6.59
CA ASN A 76 9.04 -4.60 6.52
C ASN A 76 8.84 -3.53 5.41
N LEU A 77 9.87 -2.74 5.10
CA LEU A 77 9.82 -1.73 4.03
C LEU A 77 10.05 -2.35 2.64
N ASP A 78 10.98 -3.29 2.52
CA ASP A 78 11.41 -3.90 1.27
C ASP A 78 11.81 -5.38 1.49
N PRO A 79 10.83 -6.29 1.56
CA PRO A 79 11.07 -7.70 1.86
C PRO A 79 11.84 -8.44 0.76
N TYR A 80 11.92 -7.86 -0.45
CA TYR A 80 12.61 -8.43 -1.60
C TYR A 80 13.97 -7.79 -1.87
N ASN A 81 14.38 -6.82 -1.05
CA ASN A 81 15.64 -6.11 -1.17
C ASN A 81 15.89 -5.51 -2.58
N LEU A 82 14.84 -4.92 -3.17
CA LEU A 82 14.84 -4.30 -4.49
C LEU A 82 15.29 -2.83 -4.47
N HIS A 83 15.38 -2.24 -3.29
CA HIS A 83 15.65 -0.81 -3.10
C HIS A 83 16.91 -0.56 -2.26
N SER A 84 17.63 0.49 -2.61
CA SER A 84 18.81 0.96 -1.87
C SER A 84 18.42 1.67 -0.57
N ASP A 85 19.34 1.71 0.40
CA ASP A 85 19.14 2.41 1.67
C ASP A 85 18.75 3.87 1.48
N ASP A 86 19.36 4.57 0.52
CA ASP A 86 19.02 5.97 0.21
C ASP A 86 17.55 6.13 -0.22
N GLN A 87 17.01 5.18 -0.98
CA GLN A 87 15.59 5.18 -1.36
C GLN A 87 14.69 4.93 -0.16
N LEU A 88 15.06 4.00 0.72
CA LEU A 88 14.32 3.73 1.95
C LEU A 88 14.34 4.94 2.89
N TRP A 89 15.47 5.62 3.04
CA TRP A 89 15.58 6.82 3.86
C TRP A 89 14.76 7.99 3.31
N ARG A 90 14.69 8.16 1.98
CA ARG A 90 13.79 9.14 1.35
C ARG A 90 12.32 8.82 1.62
N ALA A 91 11.93 7.54 1.54
CA ALA A 91 10.58 7.12 1.86
C ALA A 91 10.23 7.40 3.34
N LEU A 92 11.15 7.08 4.26
CA LEU A 92 11.00 7.38 5.69
C LEU A 92 10.94 8.89 5.99
N GLU A 93 11.67 9.73 5.25
CA GLU A 93 11.58 11.19 5.33
C GLU A 93 10.19 11.67 4.91
N SER A 94 9.69 11.20 3.75
CA SER A 94 8.35 11.55 3.26
C SER A 94 7.23 11.07 4.17
N ALA A 95 7.46 10.00 4.94
CA ALA A 95 6.54 9.49 5.96
C ALA A 95 6.75 10.13 7.34
N HIS A 96 7.67 11.09 7.49
CA HIS A 96 8.03 11.73 8.77
C HIS A 96 8.56 10.78 9.85
N LEU A 97 9.09 9.61 9.47
CA LEU A 97 9.63 8.59 10.38
C LEU A 97 11.16 8.59 10.47
N LYS A 98 11.86 9.30 9.58
CA LYS A 98 13.33 9.26 9.51
C LYS A 98 14.02 9.54 10.86
N ASN A 99 13.64 10.63 11.53
CA ASN A 99 14.27 11.01 12.81
C ASN A 99 14.06 9.94 13.88
N PHE A 100 12.85 9.38 13.97
CA PHE A 100 12.55 8.27 14.86
C PHE A 100 13.47 7.06 14.60
N VAL A 101 13.58 6.63 13.34
CA VAL A 101 14.41 5.48 12.95
C VAL A 101 15.90 5.75 13.18
N MET A 102 16.37 6.99 12.97
CA MET A 102 17.77 7.35 13.23
C MET A 102 18.16 7.28 14.71
N MET A 103 17.20 7.44 15.63
CA MET A 103 17.43 7.29 17.07
C MET A 103 17.43 5.81 17.52
N GLN A 104 16.92 4.90 16.70
CA GLN A 104 16.90 3.49 17.03
C GLN A 104 18.29 2.86 16.89
N PRO A 105 18.66 1.92 17.78
CA PRO A 105 19.81 1.06 17.55
C PRO A 105 19.68 0.34 16.20
N ASN A 106 20.78 0.23 15.47
CA ASN A 106 20.85 -0.43 14.17
C ASN A 106 19.99 0.18 13.03
N LYS A 107 19.29 1.30 13.27
CA LYS A 107 18.58 2.09 12.23
C LYS A 107 17.63 1.24 11.38
N LEU A 108 17.94 1.00 10.09
CA LEU A 108 17.11 0.17 9.21
C LEU A 108 17.07 -1.30 9.64
N ASP A 109 18.08 -1.75 10.40
CA ASP A 109 18.14 -3.10 10.95
C ASP A 109 17.58 -3.17 12.38
N PHE A 110 16.88 -2.12 12.84
CA PHE A 110 16.06 -2.15 14.05
C PHE A 110 15.04 -3.30 13.95
N ILE A 111 14.94 -4.10 15.01
CA ILE A 111 14.02 -5.24 15.05
C ILE A 111 12.62 -4.76 15.44
N CYS A 112 11.68 -4.87 14.52
CA CYS A 112 10.26 -4.70 14.77
C CYS A 112 9.69 -5.96 15.43
N ALA A 113 8.95 -5.78 16.53
CA ALA A 113 8.13 -6.82 17.11
C ALA A 113 6.88 -7.06 16.26
N GLU A 114 6.23 -8.22 16.42
CA GLU A 114 4.95 -8.50 15.77
C GLU A 114 3.94 -7.38 16.05
N ASN A 115 3.17 -7.01 15.02
CA ASN A 115 2.20 -5.91 15.07
C ASN A 115 2.78 -4.54 15.48
N GLY A 116 4.11 -4.40 15.48
CA GLY A 116 4.77 -3.15 15.82
C GLY A 116 4.63 -2.77 17.30
N GLU A 117 4.51 -3.73 18.22
CA GLU A 117 4.34 -3.44 19.65
C GLU A 117 5.43 -2.52 20.24
N ASN A 118 6.64 -2.59 19.68
CA ASN A 118 7.80 -1.78 20.06
C ASN A 118 7.99 -0.52 19.21
N LEU A 119 7.03 -0.21 18.33
CA LEU A 119 6.95 1.00 17.51
C LEU A 119 5.81 1.87 18.02
N ARG A 120 5.93 2.35 19.26
CA ARG A 120 5.05 3.38 19.81
C ARG A 120 5.75 4.73 19.64
N LEU A 121 5.19 5.57 18.77
CA LEU A 121 5.58 6.97 18.62
C LEU A 121 5.06 7.81 19.80
#